data_AF-A0A821NK53-F1
#
_entry.id   AF-A0A821NK53-F1
#
_cell.length_a   1.000
_cell.length_b   1.000
_cell.length_c   1.000
_cell.angle_alpha   90.00
_cell.angle_beta   90.00
_cell.angle_gamma   90.00
#
_symmetry.space_group_name_H-M   'P 1'
#
loop_
_entity.id
_entity.type
_entity.pdbx_description
1 polymer ?
#
loop_
_entity_poly.entity_id
_entity_poly.type
_entity_poly.pdbx_seq_one_letter_code
_entity_poly.pdbx_strand_id
1 'polypeptide(L)'
;MEYLPYPDDNFNEIIDNCFQRGDKFTLEYIRRRTGQAFVPNVRVHVKSIVAKRTDKCSTAFIDPYLFCITAQHGLNKWTIYKRYRHFQDLHQTLMNFVNEERKKSNNDLDMYGFFNPTKKNNVVWADNRSDANECGRLDKMEKYPVSIIVVLGVTCIQDKNNEYPYFPATNDQTPLTNDSIIEERCRILVDYFNKVLRHPKFRAHPAMREFFNVSCLSFIHGLSVSRKEGYLSEASIDYYCDQHVLFPTQYLCNLCKCHDGPKWFIIKDSYIVDIRPDTHEVCFPMLVDRGFQVSTVNDNNIKISNLQRTLVIKCRTTYDCNEWTQDLLNLIEQANDFVSTKQSRFNSYASVRENQLAYWFINGKSYMKAVAKALLTAKDEVFITDWWLSPELLLIRPTDDETYRLDNILGRIADAGVRVYVMLFKEISFAVALNSLYTKKTLVSKSTKGFIKVIRHPDRNTTDGVLLWSHHEKMVVIDQKIAFVGGIDLCYGRWDDEYMR
;
A
#
# COMPACT_ATOMS: atom_id res chain seq x y z
N MET A 1 27.02 -25.05 -12.15
CA MET A 1 25.92 -25.52 -11.29
C MET A 1 26.46 -26.65 -10.46
N GLU A 2 26.65 -26.45 -9.16
CA GLU A 2 26.91 -27.58 -8.26
C GLU A 2 25.60 -28.37 -8.11
N TYR A 3 25.69 -29.69 -8.31
CA TYR A 3 24.56 -30.60 -8.11
C TYR A 3 24.35 -30.76 -6.61
N LEU A 4 23.31 -30.15 -6.06
CA LEU A 4 22.87 -30.45 -4.70
C LEU A 4 22.18 -31.84 -4.69
N PRO A 5 22.50 -32.73 -3.73
CA PRO A 5 21.86 -34.05 -3.61
C PRO A 5 20.36 -33.95 -3.28
N TYR A 6 19.65 -35.05 -3.53
CA TYR A 6 18.18 -35.21 -3.36
C TYR A 6 17.70 -34.78 -1.94
N PRO A 7 16.54 -34.11 -1.78
CA PRO A 7 16.37 -33.08 -0.75
C PRO A 7 15.37 -33.46 0.34
N ASP A 8 15.39 -34.69 0.86
CA ASP A 8 14.51 -34.95 2.02
C ASP A 8 15.05 -34.31 3.31
N ASP A 9 16.39 -34.17 3.45
CA ASP A 9 16.99 -33.71 4.71
C ASP A 9 17.34 -32.21 4.75
N ASN A 10 17.73 -31.57 3.63
CA ASN A 10 18.18 -30.16 3.62
C ASN A 10 17.15 -29.12 3.14
N PHE A 11 15.96 -29.54 2.68
CA PHE A 11 14.95 -28.58 2.22
C PHE A 11 14.45 -27.67 3.34
N ASN A 12 14.34 -28.22 4.56
CA ASN A 12 13.93 -27.43 5.73
C ASN A 12 14.97 -26.33 6.04
N GLU A 13 16.27 -26.61 5.88
CA GLU A 13 17.34 -25.62 6.11
C GLU A 13 17.29 -24.46 5.10
N ILE A 14 16.94 -24.73 3.84
CA ILE A 14 16.74 -23.70 2.80
C ILE A 14 15.55 -22.81 3.16
N ILE A 15 14.46 -23.42 3.64
CA ILE A 15 13.28 -22.68 4.10
C ILE A 15 13.62 -21.85 5.34
N ASP A 16 14.26 -22.44 6.34
CA ASP A 16 14.56 -21.77 7.61
C ASP A 16 15.55 -20.60 7.45
N ASN A 17 16.51 -20.70 6.52
CA ASN A 17 17.42 -19.59 6.17
C ASN A 17 16.71 -18.41 5.46
N CYS A 18 15.50 -18.59 4.93
CA CYS A 18 14.76 -17.55 4.21
C CYS A 18 13.81 -16.71 5.09
N PHE A 19 13.56 -17.11 6.35
CA PHE A 19 12.48 -16.52 7.16
C PHE A 19 12.89 -16.11 8.59
N GLN A 20 12.82 -14.80 8.89
CA GLN A 20 12.75 -14.27 10.25
C GLN A 20 11.46 -13.45 10.45
N ARG A 21 10.88 -13.57 11.66
CA ARG A 21 9.50 -13.22 12.09
C ARG A 21 8.99 -11.80 11.81
N GLY A 22 7.65 -11.67 11.73
CA GLY A 22 6.94 -10.49 12.26
C GLY A 22 5.44 -10.37 11.97
N ASP A 23 4.61 -10.48 13.01
CA ASP A 23 3.19 -10.07 13.04
C ASP A 23 3.03 -8.55 12.95
N LYS A 24 2.56 -8.00 11.81
CA LYS A 24 2.30 -6.54 11.65
C LYS A 24 1.03 -6.15 10.89
N PHE A 25 0.27 -7.08 10.31
CA PHE A 25 -0.63 -6.75 9.19
C PHE A 25 -2.07 -6.37 9.52
N THR A 26 -2.62 -6.72 10.69
CA THR A 26 -4.01 -6.36 11.03
C THR A 26 -4.22 -4.83 11.06
N LEU A 27 -3.20 -4.09 11.50
CA LEU A 27 -3.24 -2.63 11.56
C LEU A 27 -3.26 -1.99 10.15
N GLU A 28 -2.63 -2.60 9.16
CA GLU A 28 -2.55 -2.04 7.80
C GLU A 28 -3.85 -2.17 7.04
N TYR A 29 -4.54 -3.30 7.21
CA TYR A 29 -5.88 -3.49 6.66
C TYR A 29 -6.86 -2.45 7.20
N ILE A 30 -6.84 -2.21 8.52
CA ILE A 30 -7.70 -1.21 9.16
C ILE A 30 -7.35 0.20 8.66
N ARG A 31 -6.06 0.53 8.53
CA ARG A 31 -5.62 1.87 8.04
C ARG A 31 -6.07 2.16 6.62
N ARG A 32 -6.07 1.16 5.73
CA ARG A 32 -6.61 1.33 4.37
C ARG A 32 -8.10 1.68 4.39
N ARG A 33 -8.90 0.97 5.20
CA ARG A 33 -10.35 1.22 5.29
C ARG A 33 -10.72 2.51 6.04
N THR A 34 -9.92 2.90 7.01
CA THR A 34 -10.18 4.11 7.83
C THR A 34 -9.53 5.36 7.25
N GLY A 35 -8.73 5.24 6.18
CA GLY A 35 -7.99 6.36 5.60
C GLY A 35 -6.81 6.84 6.45
N GLN A 36 -6.46 6.13 7.51
CA GLN A 36 -5.45 6.57 8.45
C GLN A 36 -4.04 6.48 7.83
N ALA A 37 -3.46 7.64 7.52
CA ALA A 37 -2.18 7.74 6.83
C ALA A 37 -1.00 7.33 7.72
N PHE A 38 -0.90 7.81 8.96
CA PHE A 38 0.20 7.44 9.87
C PHE A 38 -0.09 6.16 10.65
N VAL A 39 0.95 5.37 10.94
CA VAL A 39 0.85 4.17 11.78
C VAL A 39 0.49 4.59 13.22
N PRO A 40 -0.58 4.04 13.83
CA PRO A 40 -0.92 4.29 15.23
C PRO A 40 0.27 4.04 16.16
N ASN A 41 0.41 4.87 17.20
CA ASN A 41 1.44 4.74 18.24
C ASN A 41 2.89 4.81 17.76
N VAL A 42 3.15 5.01 16.46
CA VAL A 42 4.48 5.28 15.94
C VAL A 42 4.67 6.79 15.86
N ARG A 43 5.80 7.28 16.38
CA ARG A 43 6.11 8.72 16.38
C ARG A 43 6.35 9.21 14.95
N VAL A 44 5.83 10.40 14.64
CA VAL A 44 6.21 11.17 13.46
C VAL A 44 7.11 12.30 13.95
N HIS A 45 8.25 12.49 13.31
CA HIS A 45 9.22 13.51 13.70
C HIS A 45 9.77 14.22 12.48
N VAL A 46 9.73 15.55 12.50
CA VAL A 46 10.43 16.38 11.51
C VAL A 46 11.87 16.52 11.98
N LYS A 47 12.80 15.97 11.20
CA LYS A 47 14.24 15.95 11.50
C LYS A 47 14.91 17.28 11.23
N SER A 48 14.57 17.89 10.10
CA SER A 48 15.15 19.16 9.67
C SER A 48 14.24 19.86 8.68
N ILE A 49 14.29 21.18 8.70
CA ILE A 49 13.76 22.05 7.66
C ILE A 49 14.92 22.92 7.20
N VAL A 50 15.16 22.97 5.89
CA VAL A 50 16.23 23.77 5.29
C VAL A 50 15.64 24.59 4.16
N ALA A 51 15.77 25.91 4.21
CA ALA A 51 15.35 26.77 3.12
C ALA A 51 16.46 26.84 2.05
N LYS A 52 16.08 26.68 0.79
CA LYS A 52 16.96 26.86 -0.36
C LYS A 52 16.43 27.99 -1.23
N ARG A 53 17.29 28.92 -1.62
CA ARG A 53 16.92 29.98 -2.55
C ARG A 53 16.73 29.37 -3.95
N THR A 54 15.65 29.74 -4.64
CA THR A 54 15.34 29.24 -5.97
C THR A 54 15.22 30.36 -6.99
N ASP A 55 15.97 30.27 -8.08
CA ASP A 55 15.94 31.24 -9.18
C ASP A 55 14.91 30.88 -10.27
N LYS A 56 14.22 29.75 -10.13
CA LYS A 56 13.47 29.07 -11.20
C LYS A 56 11.96 29.41 -11.30
N CYS A 57 11.45 30.46 -10.65
CA CYS A 57 10.01 30.74 -10.65
C CYS A 57 9.69 32.23 -10.79
N SER A 58 8.64 32.57 -11.55
CA SER A 58 8.18 33.95 -11.78
C SER A 58 7.74 34.68 -10.51
N THR A 59 7.50 33.96 -9.40
CA THR A 59 7.17 34.49 -8.07
C THR A 59 8.39 34.68 -7.16
N ALA A 60 9.62 34.44 -7.65
CA ALA A 60 10.86 34.57 -6.88
C ALA A 60 11.10 35.97 -6.28
N PHE A 61 10.39 37.00 -6.77
CA PHE A 61 10.45 38.35 -6.23
C PHE A 61 9.76 38.53 -4.86
N ILE A 62 8.88 37.62 -4.42
CA ILE A 62 8.09 37.76 -3.19
C ILE A 62 8.41 36.67 -2.14
N ASP A 63 8.69 35.43 -2.56
CA ASP A 63 9.12 34.33 -1.69
C ASP A 63 10.16 33.46 -2.43
N PRO A 64 11.47 33.80 -2.34
CA PRO A 64 12.51 33.12 -3.09
C PRO A 64 12.89 31.77 -2.49
N TYR A 65 12.36 31.39 -1.32
CA TYR A 65 12.79 30.19 -0.61
C TYR A 65 11.84 29.01 -0.83
N LEU A 66 12.45 27.87 -1.11
CA LEU A 66 11.81 26.57 -1.07
C LEU A 66 12.32 25.82 0.17
N PHE A 67 11.40 25.50 1.09
CA PHE A 67 11.71 24.79 2.32
C PHE A 67 11.71 23.28 2.05
N CYS A 68 12.87 22.66 2.25
CA CYS A 68 13.09 21.23 2.21
C CYS A 68 12.87 20.66 3.62
N ILE A 69 11.81 19.88 3.81
CA ILE A 69 11.42 19.28 5.09
C ILE A 69 11.78 17.79 5.04
N THR A 70 12.62 17.33 5.95
CA THR A 70 12.94 15.91 6.12
C THR A 70 12.16 15.36 7.31
N ALA A 71 11.29 14.38 7.07
CA ALA A 71 10.47 13.74 8.09
C ALA A 71 10.83 12.26 8.26
N GLN A 72 10.57 11.73 9.45
CA GLN A 72 10.76 10.33 9.80
C GLN A 72 9.54 9.77 10.54
N HIS A 73 9.15 8.56 10.18
CA HIS A 73 8.08 7.81 10.82
C HIS A 73 8.46 6.32 10.90
N GLY A 74 8.82 5.87 12.11
CA GLY A 74 9.44 4.56 12.29
C GLY A 74 10.78 4.48 11.55
N LEU A 75 10.93 3.46 10.70
CA LEU A 75 12.10 3.29 9.83
C LEU A 75 12.02 4.10 8.52
N ASN A 76 10.83 4.64 8.20
CA ASN A 76 10.62 5.36 6.94
C ASN A 76 11.07 6.82 7.07
N LYS A 77 11.88 7.28 6.13
CA LYS A 77 12.35 8.67 6.02
C LYS A 77 12.00 9.20 4.63
N TRP A 78 11.44 10.40 4.56
CA TRP A 78 11.09 11.04 3.30
C TRP A 78 11.31 12.56 3.37
N THR A 79 11.40 13.16 2.20
CA THR A 79 11.63 14.59 2.04
C THR A 79 10.52 15.21 1.22
N ILE A 80 10.03 16.37 1.65
CA ILE A 80 9.02 17.15 0.93
C ILE A 80 9.50 18.59 0.78
N TYR A 81 9.01 19.26 -0.27
CA TYR A 81 9.34 20.65 -0.56
C TYR A 81 8.08 21.50 -0.46
N LYS A 82 8.15 22.60 0.30
CA LYS A 82 7.02 23.53 0.49
C LYS A 82 7.50 24.98 0.47
N ARG A 83 6.66 25.90 0.00
CA ARG A 83 6.85 27.34 0.18
C ARG A 83 6.32 27.79 1.52
N TYR A 84 6.71 28.98 1.99
CA TYR A 84 6.31 29.46 3.31
C TYR A 84 4.79 29.55 3.46
N ARG A 85 4.11 30.00 2.39
CA ARG A 85 2.65 30.06 2.31
C ARG A 85 1.97 28.74 2.68
N HIS A 86 2.51 27.59 2.29
CA HIS A 86 1.92 26.30 2.64
C HIS A 86 1.94 26.03 4.15
N PHE A 87 2.95 26.53 4.88
CA PHE A 87 2.99 26.41 6.34
C PHE A 87 1.92 27.29 6.98
N GLN A 88 1.73 28.51 6.46
CA GLN A 88 0.73 29.46 6.94
C GLN A 88 -0.69 28.92 6.71
N ASP A 89 -0.96 28.42 5.49
CA ASP A 89 -2.25 27.85 5.11
C ASP A 89 -2.58 26.62 5.99
N LEU A 90 -1.59 25.74 6.23
CA LEU A 90 -1.76 24.62 7.16
C LEU A 90 -2.06 25.10 8.57
N HIS A 91 -1.26 26.04 9.10
CA HIS A 91 -1.44 26.56 10.45
C HIS A 91 -2.84 27.16 10.66
N GLN A 92 -3.29 28.00 9.72
CA GLN A 92 -4.62 28.59 9.78
C GLN A 92 -5.72 27.53 9.74
N THR A 93 -5.57 26.51 8.89
CA THR A 93 -6.51 25.39 8.80
C THR A 93 -6.60 24.62 10.12
N LEU A 94 -5.47 24.31 10.74
CA LEU A 94 -5.44 23.62 12.03
C LEU A 94 -6.03 24.49 13.15
N MET A 95 -5.79 25.80 13.13
CA MET A 95 -6.39 26.73 14.10
C MET A 95 -7.92 26.79 13.97
N ASN A 96 -8.44 26.81 12.74
CA ASN A 96 -9.87 26.75 12.49
C ASN A 96 -10.47 25.44 13.02
N PHE A 97 -9.81 24.30 12.74
CA PHE A 97 -10.21 23.00 13.26
C PHE A 97 -10.25 22.98 14.80
N VAL A 98 -9.22 23.52 15.46
CA VAL A 98 -9.21 23.65 16.93
C VAL A 98 -10.42 24.46 17.40
N ASN A 99 -10.68 25.62 16.80
CA ASN A 99 -11.79 26.49 17.18
C ASN A 99 -13.16 25.83 16.94
N GLU A 100 -13.32 25.00 15.91
CA GLU A 100 -14.56 24.25 15.68
C GLU A 100 -14.79 23.16 16.73
N GLU A 101 -13.76 22.37 17.02
CA GLU A 101 -13.82 21.37 18.08
C GLU A 101 -14.08 22.03 19.45
N ARG A 102 -13.52 23.23 19.67
CA ARG A 102 -13.79 24.03 20.87
C ARG A 102 -15.27 24.31 21.06
N LYS A 103 -16.00 24.60 19.98
CA LYS A 103 -17.44 24.88 19.99
C LYS A 103 -18.28 23.62 20.19
N LYS A 104 -17.78 22.45 19.79
CA LYS A 104 -18.51 21.17 19.87
C LYS A 104 -18.43 20.50 21.24
N SER A 105 -17.34 20.69 21.98
CA SER A 105 -17.16 20.04 23.28
C SER A 105 -17.31 21.03 24.43
N ASN A 106 -18.07 20.64 25.45
CA ASN A 106 -18.08 21.32 26.75
C ASN A 106 -17.02 20.76 27.72
N ASN A 107 -16.14 19.81 27.35
CA ASN A 107 -15.26 19.11 28.32
C ASN A 107 -13.99 18.38 27.80
N ASP A 108 -13.59 18.45 26.53
CA ASP A 108 -12.45 17.68 25.99
C ASP A 108 -11.08 18.38 26.25
N LEU A 109 -10.77 18.64 27.54
CA LEU A 109 -9.72 19.54 28.08
C LEU A 109 -8.32 19.46 27.41
N ASP A 110 -7.90 18.30 26.91
CA ASP A 110 -6.54 18.05 26.39
C ASP A 110 -6.19 18.84 25.12
N MET A 111 -7.15 19.12 24.24
CA MET A 111 -6.88 19.89 23.00
C MET A 111 -6.98 21.40 23.20
N TYR A 112 -7.79 21.85 24.18
CA TYR A 112 -8.02 23.27 24.46
C TYR A 112 -6.77 23.98 24.95
N GLY A 113 -6.01 23.30 25.80
CA GLY A 113 -4.72 23.72 26.35
C GLY A 113 -3.53 23.47 25.43
N PHE A 114 -3.73 23.14 24.15
CA PHE A 114 -2.62 22.92 23.22
C PHE A 114 -2.24 24.17 22.41
N PHE A 115 -3.13 25.17 22.24
CA PHE A 115 -2.83 26.42 21.49
C PHE A 115 -3.13 27.72 22.27
N ASN A 116 -3.40 27.64 23.58
CA ASN A 116 -3.84 28.77 24.39
C ASN A 116 -2.79 29.28 25.42
N PRO A 117 -1.98 30.31 25.11
CA PRO A 117 -0.94 30.80 26.01
C PRO A 117 -1.43 31.44 27.33
N THR A 118 -2.74 31.62 27.54
CA THR A 118 -3.28 32.51 28.61
C THR A 118 -3.88 31.83 29.85
N LYS A 119 -3.99 30.50 29.92
CA LYS A 119 -4.50 29.84 31.14
C LYS A 119 -3.38 29.24 32.00
N LYS A 120 -2.74 30.07 32.82
CA LYS A 120 -2.20 29.62 34.12
C LYS A 120 -3.41 29.30 35.00
N ASN A 121 -3.92 28.07 34.96
CA ASN A 121 -4.95 27.66 35.90
C ASN A 121 -4.38 26.62 36.88
N ASN A 122 -4.24 27.11 38.11
CA ASN A 122 -4.20 26.35 39.35
C ASN A 122 -5.17 25.17 39.28
N VAL A 123 -4.65 23.94 39.26
CA VAL A 123 -5.44 22.77 39.61
C VAL A 123 -5.27 22.55 41.11
N VAL A 124 -6.36 22.82 41.83
CA VAL A 124 -6.56 22.38 43.21
C VAL A 124 -6.63 20.86 43.16
N TRP A 125 -5.74 20.20 43.90
CA TRP A 125 -5.79 18.76 44.12
C TRP A 125 -7.00 18.46 45.01
N ALA A 126 -8.07 17.95 44.40
CA ALA A 126 -9.07 17.21 45.15
C ALA A 126 -8.52 15.78 45.32
N ASP A 127 -7.87 15.55 46.45
CA ASP A 127 -7.76 14.21 47.02
C ASP A 127 -9.18 13.65 47.17
N ASN A 128 -9.43 12.44 46.66
CA ASN A 128 -10.34 11.51 47.31
C ASN A 128 -10.04 10.07 46.87
N ARG A 129 -9.65 9.28 47.88
CA ARG A 129 -9.67 7.82 47.90
C ARG A 129 -11.13 7.32 47.93
N SER A 130 -11.27 6.01 47.67
CA SER A 130 -12.46 5.16 47.89
C SER A 130 -13.52 5.25 46.78
N ASP A 131 -14.15 4.19 46.24
CA ASP A 131 -14.33 2.81 46.65
C ASP A 131 -14.54 1.89 45.45
N ALA A 132 -14.30 0.60 45.68
CA ALA A 132 -14.69 -0.51 44.81
C ALA A 132 -16.19 -0.85 44.98
N ASN A 133 -16.72 -1.55 43.97
CA ASN A 133 -18.04 -2.21 43.88
C ASN A 133 -19.22 -1.35 43.42
N GLU A 134 -19.75 -1.64 42.22
CA GLU A 134 -21.01 -2.41 42.10
C GLU A 134 -21.35 -2.77 40.65
N CYS A 135 -21.97 -3.94 40.51
CA CYS A 135 -22.42 -4.59 39.29
C CYS A 135 -23.85 -4.14 38.96
N GLY A 136 -24.13 -3.81 37.69
CA GLY A 136 -25.48 -3.54 37.20
C GLY A 136 -25.66 -4.04 35.76
N ARG A 137 -26.40 -5.14 35.62
CA ARG A 137 -26.73 -5.91 34.42
C ARG A 137 -27.82 -5.20 33.61
N LEU A 138 -27.66 -5.00 32.30
CA LEU A 138 -28.78 -4.88 31.34
C LEU A 138 -28.43 -5.57 30.03
N ASP A 139 -29.25 -6.56 29.70
CA ASP A 139 -29.16 -7.47 28.58
C ASP A 139 -29.79 -6.89 27.28
N LYS A 140 -29.18 -7.28 26.15
CA LYS A 140 -29.74 -7.45 24.78
C LYS A 140 -30.13 -6.21 23.95
N MET A 141 -29.23 -5.87 23.03
CA MET A 141 -29.55 -5.48 21.65
C MET A 141 -28.45 -5.96 20.68
N GLU A 142 -28.85 -6.19 19.43
CA GLU A 142 -28.27 -7.04 18.38
C GLU A 142 -26.75 -6.93 18.07
N LYS A 143 -26.14 -8.10 17.77
CA LYS A 143 -24.71 -8.30 17.51
C LYS A 143 -24.30 -7.95 16.07
N TYR A 144 -23.77 -6.75 15.88
CA TYR A 144 -22.59 -6.48 15.03
C TYR A 144 -21.65 -5.58 15.86
N PRO A 145 -20.36 -5.89 16.02
CA PRO A 145 -19.52 -5.13 16.95
C PRO A 145 -19.14 -3.77 16.35
N VAL A 146 -19.88 -2.72 16.74
CA VAL A 146 -19.45 -1.31 16.71
C VAL A 146 -18.44 -1.03 17.85
N SER A 147 -17.55 -1.98 18.10
CA SER A 147 -16.58 -1.96 19.21
C SER A 147 -15.16 -2.21 18.70
N ILE A 148 -14.73 -1.40 17.73
CA ILE A 148 -13.30 -1.22 17.38
C ILE A 148 -12.85 0.25 17.53
N ILE A 149 -13.72 1.15 18.01
CA ILE A 149 -13.35 2.55 18.28
C ILE A 149 -12.84 2.75 19.73
N VAL A 150 -13.01 1.78 20.64
CA VAL A 150 -12.73 1.97 22.08
C VAL A 150 -11.58 1.09 22.64
N VAL A 151 -10.94 0.23 21.83
CA VAL A 151 -9.84 -0.64 22.32
C VAL A 151 -8.43 -0.05 22.11
N LEU A 152 -8.30 1.08 21.40
CA LEU A 152 -7.02 1.78 21.34
C LEU A 152 -6.96 2.76 22.52
N GLY A 153 -6.52 2.27 23.68
CA GLY A 153 -6.11 3.12 24.79
C GLY A 153 -5.04 4.10 24.32
N VAL A 154 -5.48 5.30 23.93
CA VAL A 154 -4.62 6.43 23.60
C VAL A 154 -4.13 7.00 24.92
N THR A 155 -3.07 6.42 25.48
CA THR A 155 -2.32 7.13 26.52
C THR A 155 -1.55 8.24 25.84
N CYS A 156 -2.06 9.47 25.92
CA CYS A 156 -1.28 10.67 25.64
C CYS A 156 -0.01 10.61 26.51
N ILE A 157 1.17 10.64 25.88
CA ILE A 157 2.43 10.83 26.61
C ILE A 157 2.35 12.25 27.19
N GLN A 158 2.05 12.36 28.48
CA GLN A 158 1.94 13.65 29.17
C GLN A 158 3.33 14.29 29.25
N ASP A 159 3.49 15.44 28.60
CA ASP A 159 4.67 16.28 28.74
C ASP A 159 4.53 17.11 30.03
N LYS A 160 5.57 17.11 30.87
CA LYS A 160 5.58 17.87 32.13
C LYS A 160 5.75 19.38 31.92
N ASN A 161 6.12 19.79 30.70
CA ASN A 161 6.23 21.19 30.31
C ASN A 161 5.10 21.54 29.33
N ASN A 162 4.08 22.23 29.85
CA ASN A 162 2.85 22.64 29.17
C ASN A 162 3.11 23.76 28.12
N GLU A 163 4.07 23.56 27.23
CA GLU A 163 4.60 24.58 26.32
C GLU A 163 3.93 24.48 24.94
N TYR A 164 3.09 25.48 24.66
CA TYR A 164 2.32 25.63 23.43
C TYR A 164 3.23 25.66 22.18
N PRO A 165 2.83 25.04 21.05
CA PRO A 165 3.59 25.13 19.80
C PRO A 165 3.51 26.55 19.26
N TYR A 166 4.65 27.22 19.21
CA TYR A 166 4.77 28.54 18.61
C TYR A 166 4.85 28.42 17.09
N PHE A 167 3.98 29.12 16.37
CA PHE A 167 4.08 29.27 14.92
C PHE A 167 4.65 30.65 14.60
N PRO A 168 5.60 30.77 13.66
CA PRO A 168 6.15 32.06 13.26
C PRO A 168 5.12 32.84 12.41
N ALA A 169 4.09 33.40 13.04
CA ALA A 169 3.07 34.18 12.36
C ALA A 169 3.67 35.47 11.78
N THR A 170 3.44 35.73 10.51
CA THR A 170 3.88 36.96 9.85
C THR A 170 2.90 38.09 10.18
N ASN A 171 3.25 38.91 11.17
CA ASN A 171 2.88 40.34 11.12
C ASN A 171 3.89 41.15 10.29
N ASP A 172 4.85 40.44 9.69
CA ASP A 172 6.10 40.98 9.22
C ASP A 172 6.12 40.95 7.69
N GLN A 173 5.92 42.14 7.13
CA GLN A 173 6.39 42.51 5.79
C GLN A 173 7.93 42.57 5.73
N THR A 174 8.68 41.94 6.65
CA THR A 174 10.13 41.81 6.50
C THR A 174 10.39 40.88 5.31
N PRO A 175 10.99 41.38 4.23
CA PRO A 175 11.34 40.55 3.09
C PRO A 175 12.17 39.37 3.59
N LEU A 176 11.90 38.19 3.06
CA LEU A 176 12.70 36.99 3.24
C LEU A 176 14.07 37.21 2.55
N THR A 177 14.93 38.07 3.10
CA THR A 177 16.19 38.48 2.48
C THR A 177 17.42 38.22 3.36
N ASN A 178 17.24 37.93 4.66
CA ASN A 178 18.34 37.62 5.57
C ASN A 178 18.36 36.12 5.93
N ASP A 179 19.43 35.43 5.56
CA ASP A 179 19.63 33.99 5.78
C ASP A 179 19.52 33.59 7.26
N SER A 180 19.99 34.42 8.19
CA SER A 180 19.93 34.13 9.64
C SER A 180 18.49 34.06 10.17
N ILE A 181 17.61 34.94 9.68
CA ILE A 181 16.19 34.94 10.04
C ILE A 181 15.50 33.67 9.50
N ILE A 182 15.90 33.23 8.32
CA ILE A 182 15.37 32.03 7.68
C ILE A 182 15.79 30.77 8.44
N GLU A 183 17.04 30.68 8.87
CA GLU A 183 17.54 29.57 9.68
C GLU A 183 16.79 29.46 11.01
N GLU A 184 16.63 30.57 11.72
CA GLU A 184 15.87 30.58 12.98
C GLU A 184 14.40 30.19 12.75
N ARG A 185 13.79 30.67 11.67
CA ARG A 185 12.44 30.28 11.28
C ARG A 185 12.34 28.78 10.98
N CYS A 186 13.33 28.19 10.31
CA CYS A 186 13.38 26.76 10.08
C CYS A 186 13.45 25.98 11.40
N ARG A 187 14.26 26.43 12.36
CA ARG A 187 14.37 25.83 13.70
C ARG A 187 13.03 25.87 14.45
N ILE A 188 12.35 27.01 14.42
CA ILE A 188 11.03 27.19 15.03
C ILE A 188 10.00 26.25 14.38
N LEU A 189 9.98 26.16 13.04
CA LEU A 189 9.05 25.28 12.33
C LEU A 189 9.28 23.80 12.68
N VAL A 190 10.54 23.38 12.85
CA VAL A 190 10.85 22.01 13.30
C VAL A 190 10.23 21.73 14.68
N ASP A 191 10.41 22.64 15.64
CA ASP A 191 9.81 22.50 16.98
C ASP A 191 8.27 22.48 16.89
N TYR A 192 7.69 23.43 16.14
CA TYR A 192 6.26 23.52 15.89
C TYR A 192 5.67 22.19 15.42
N PHE A 193 6.19 21.61 14.33
CA PHE A 193 5.68 20.32 13.83
C PHE A 193 5.89 19.19 14.83
N ASN A 194 7.03 19.14 15.52
CA ASN A 194 7.33 18.09 16.48
C ASN A 194 6.46 18.15 17.75
N LYS A 195 5.87 19.30 18.04
CA LYS A 195 4.81 19.47 19.05
C LYS A 195 3.45 19.09 18.45
N VAL A 196 3.04 19.69 17.33
CA VAL A 196 1.71 19.46 16.70
C VAL A 196 1.48 18.00 16.33
N LEU A 197 2.49 17.35 15.73
CA LEU A 197 2.41 15.94 15.35
C LEU A 197 2.39 14.98 16.56
N ARG A 198 2.41 15.43 17.81
CA ARG A 198 2.17 14.53 18.95
C ARG A 198 0.70 14.15 19.08
N HIS A 199 -0.21 15.02 18.68
CA HIS A 199 -1.64 14.77 18.81
C HIS A 199 -2.22 13.95 17.64
N PRO A 200 -2.91 12.82 17.93
CA PRO A 200 -3.55 11.99 16.91
C PRO A 200 -4.57 12.74 16.04
N LYS A 201 -5.35 13.67 16.62
CA LYS A 201 -6.35 14.47 15.88
C LYS A 201 -5.69 15.30 14.76
N PHE A 202 -4.54 15.93 15.02
CA PHE A 202 -3.80 16.67 13.97
C PHE A 202 -3.15 15.74 12.94
N ARG A 203 -2.62 14.58 13.36
CA ARG A 203 -2.09 13.58 12.41
C ARG A 203 -3.17 13.06 11.46
N ALA A 204 -4.39 12.89 11.95
CA ALA A 204 -5.51 12.39 11.16
C ALA A 204 -6.11 13.47 10.24
N HIS A 205 -5.86 14.75 10.52
CA HIS A 205 -6.44 15.87 9.76
C HIS A 205 -6.03 15.83 8.27
N PRO A 206 -6.96 15.94 7.31
CA PRO A 206 -6.66 15.88 5.87
C PRO A 206 -5.57 16.87 5.42
N ALA A 207 -5.64 18.13 5.87
CA ALA A 207 -4.63 19.14 5.54
C ALA A 207 -3.22 18.78 6.03
N MET A 208 -3.09 18.09 7.18
CA MET A 208 -1.80 17.63 7.66
C MET A 208 -1.23 16.53 6.75
N ARG A 209 -2.10 15.60 6.32
CA ARG A 209 -1.72 14.51 5.40
C ARG A 209 -1.30 15.05 4.03
N GLU A 210 -2.06 16.00 3.49
CA GLU A 210 -1.73 16.68 2.24
C GLU A 210 -0.43 17.49 2.36
N PHE A 211 -0.23 18.18 3.48
CA PHE A 211 1.01 18.91 3.71
C PHE A 211 2.21 17.96 3.71
N PHE A 212 2.12 16.80 4.36
CA PHE A 212 3.22 15.83 4.41
C PHE A 212 3.35 14.94 3.17
N ASN A 213 2.47 15.09 2.17
CA ASN A 213 2.34 14.22 1.01
C ASN A 213 2.25 12.73 1.42
N VAL A 214 1.33 12.39 2.33
CA VAL A 214 1.13 11.01 2.82
C VAL A 214 -0.31 10.53 2.72
N SER A 215 -0.46 9.24 2.45
CA SER A 215 -1.72 8.51 2.34
C SER A 215 -1.72 7.23 3.17
N CYS A 216 -2.83 6.50 3.13
CA CYS A 216 -2.95 5.18 3.75
C CYS A 216 -2.00 4.13 3.13
N LEU A 217 -1.37 4.41 1.98
CA LEU A 217 -0.40 3.53 1.32
C LEU A 217 1.07 3.93 1.53
N SER A 218 1.36 5.03 2.23
CA SER A 218 2.74 5.52 2.41
C SER A 218 3.60 4.60 3.28
N PHE A 219 3.01 4.03 4.34
CA PHE A 219 3.75 3.26 5.36
C PHE A 219 3.13 1.88 5.54
N ILE A 220 3.17 1.07 4.49
CA ILE A 220 2.71 -0.32 4.48
C ILE A 220 3.93 -1.23 4.46
N HIS A 221 3.95 -2.19 5.37
CA HIS A 221 4.96 -3.20 5.52
C HIS A 221 5.01 -4.09 4.27
N GLY A 222 6.22 -4.39 3.81
CA GLY A 222 6.44 -5.14 2.57
C GLY A 222 6.24 -4.32 1.29
N LEU A 223 5.69 -3.10 1.37
CA LEU A 223 5.68 -2.16 0.24
C LEU A 223 6.82 -1.15 0.37
N SER A 224 7.32 -0.71 -0.78
CA SER A 224 8.32 0.35 -0.84
C SER A 224 7.80 1.68 -0.31
N VAL A 225 8.72 2.51 0.18
CA VAL A 225 8.41 3.89 0.55
C VAL A 225 7.95 4.64 -0.70
N SER A 226 6.94 5.48 -0.55
CA SER A 226 6.48 6.31 -1.67
C SER A 226 7.56 7.32 -2.06
N ARG A 227 7.84 7.40 -3.36
CA ARG A 227 8.78 8.36 -3.95
C ARG A 227 8.17 9.74 -4.01
N LYS A 228 6.93 9.79 -4.49
CA LYS A 228 6.12 11.00 -4.58
C LYS A 228 4.66 10.68 -4.42
N GLU A 229 3.94 11.55 -3.73
CA GLU A 229 2.51 11.47 -3.58
C GLU A 229 1.88 12.87 -3.73
N GLY A 230 0.65 12.92 -4.24
CA GLY A 230 -0.11 14.16 -4.26
C GLY A 230 -1.36 14.11 -5.14
N TYR A 231 -2.14 15.19 -5.09
CA TYR A 231 -3.34 15.33 -5.90
C TYR A 231 -3.01 15.66 -7.36
N LEU A 232 -3.55 14.87 -8.28
CA LEU A 232 -3.59 15.17 -9.71
C LEU A 232 -4.98 14.82 -10.26
N SER A 233 -5.35 15.40 -11.41
CA SER A 233 -6.61 15.06 -12.08
C SER A 233 -6.34 14.15 -13.26
N GLU A 234 -7.20 13.17 -13.50
CA GLU A 234 -7.14 12.39 -14.73
C GLU A 234 -7.77 13.19 -15.88
N ALA A 235 -7.07 13.26 -17.02
CA ALA A 235 -7.57 13.93 -18.22
C ALA A 235 -8.18 12.92 -19.20
N SER A 236 -7.56 11.74 -19.36
CA SER A 236 -8.09 10.63 -20.15
C SER A 236 -7.41 9.30 -19.79
N ILE A 237 -8.08 8.20 -20.09
CA ILE A 237 -7.56 6.83 -19.96
C ILE A 237 -7.91 6.07 -21.22
N ASP A 238 -6.92 5.48 -21.87
CA ASP A 238 -7.09 4.55 -22.98
C ASP A 238 -6.57 3.17 -22.56
N TYR A 239 -7.39 2.12 -22.69
CA TYR A 239 -6.97 0.74 -22.43
C TYR A 239 -6.39 0.13 -23.70
N TYR A 240 -5.22 -0.50 -23.60
CA TYR A 240 -4.68 -1.35 -24.65
C TYR A 240 -5.15 -2.78 -24.36
N CYS A 241 -6.23 -3.20 -25.01
CA CYS A 241 -6.48 -4.62 -25.19
C CYS A 241 -5.77 -5.03 -26.47
N ASP A 242 -4.82 -5.97 -26.37
CA ASP A 242 -4.16 -6.55 -27.53
C ASP A 242 -5.22 -7.04 -28.51
N GLN A 243 -5.26 -6.40 -29.68
CA GLN A 243 -6.14 -6.69 -30.80
C GLN A 243 -7.64 -6.44 -30.54
N HIS A 244 -8.06 -5.17 -30.48
CA HIS A 244 -9.09 -4.58 -31.38
C HIS A 244 -9.66 -3.25 -30.84
N VAL A 245 -9.76 -2.29 -31.77
CA VAL A 245 -10.55 -1.03 -31.77
C VAL A 245 -10.32 -0.03 -30.64
N LEU A 246 -9.72 1.10 -31.04
CA LEU A 246 -9.86 2.42 -30.43
C LEU A 246 -11.35 2.70 -30.15
N PHE A 247 -11.82 2.38 -28.95
CA PHE A 247 -12.98 3.05 -28.40
C PHE A 247 -12.45 4.19 -27.54
N PRO A 248 -12.57 5.46 -27.98
CA PRO A 248 -12.40 6.58 -27.06
C PRO A 248 -13.46 6.39 -25.98
N THR A 249 -13.03 6.03 -24.76
CA THR A 249 -13.92 5.83 -23.61
C THR A 249 -14.44 7.16 -23.09
N GLN A 250 -15.11 7.93 -23.94
CA GLN A 250 -16.08 8.95 -23.52
C GLN A 250 -17.46 8.35 -23.27
N TYR A 251 -17.82 7.22 -23.89
CA TYR A 251 -19.19 6.71 -23.86
C TYR A 251 -19.52 5.72 -22.73
N LEU A 252 -18.56 4.94 -22.21
CA LEU A 252 -18.77 4.07 -21.03
C LEU A 252 -18.61 4.81 -19.70
N CYS A 253 -17.97 5.98 -19.72
CA CYS A 253 -17.76 6.85 -18.55
C CYS A 253 -19.06 7.51 -18.04
N ASN A 254 -20.16 7.44 -18.80
CA ASN A 254 -21.47 7.95 -18.36
C ASN A 254 -22.29 6.92 -17.54
N LEU A 255 -21.94 5.63 -17.56
CA LEU A 255 -22.63 4.57 -16.80
C LEU A 255 -21.96 4.27 -15.46
N CYS A 256 -20.63 4.37 -15.39
CA CYS A 256 -19.93 4.47 -14.11
C CYS A 256 -19.96 5.95 -13.72
N LYS A 257 -20.37 6.33 -12.51
CA LYS A 257 -20.08 7.69 -12.00
C LYS A 257 -18.58 7.82 -11.66
N CYS A 258 -17.70 7.34 -12.53
CA CYS A 258 -16.30 7.17 -12.26
C CYS A 258 -15.50 8.35 -12.83
N HIS A 259 -15.22 9.29 -11.92
CA HIS A 259 -14.07 10.20 -11.95
C HIS A 259 -14.19 11.51 -12.72
N ASP A 260 -14.73 12.53 -12.06
CA ASP A 260 -14.58 13.93 -12.48
C ASP A 260 -13.94 14.79 -11.37
N GLY A 261 -12.97 14.22 -10.65
CA GLY A 261 -12.35 14.84 -9.48
C GLY A 261 -10.87 14.49 -9.32
N PRO A 262 -10.11 15.31 -8.58
CA PRO A 262 -8.70 15.05 -8.31
C PRO A 262 -8.55 13.73 -7.54
N LYS A 263 -7.58 12.92 -7.95
CA LYS A 263 -7.18 11.69 -7.29
C LYS A 263 -5.84 11.86 -6.60
N TRP A 264 -5.57 10.99 -5.64
CA TRP A 264 -4.28 10.98 -4.96
C TRP A 264 -3.36 9.96 -5.62
N PHE A 265 -2.39 10.46 -6.38
CA PHE A 265 -1.41 9.65 -7.11
C PHE A 265 -0.20 9.35 -6.23
N ILE A 266 0.36 8.16 -6.42
CA ILE A 266 1.47 7.62 -5.64
C ILE A 266 2.43 6.94 -6.60
N ILE A 267 3.70 7.38 -6.57
CA ILE A 267 4.80 6.73 -7.27
C ILE A 267 5.51 5.80 -6.28
N LYS A 268 5.54 4.50 -6.60
CA LYS A 268 6.31 3.46 -5.89
C LYS A 268 7.49 3.01 -6.73
N ASP A 269 8.29 2.09 -6.20
CA ASP A 269 9.53 1.63 -6.86
C ASP A 269 9.30 0.84 -8.15
N SER A 270 8.15 0.19 -8.31
CA SER A 270 7.86 -0.70 -9.45
C SER A 270 6.49 -0.47 -10.07
N TYR A 271 5.73 0.52 -9.58
CA TYR A 271 4.41 0.84 -10.09
C TYR A 271 3.99 2.25 -9.69
N ILE A 272 3.01 2.78 -10.40
CA ILE A 272 2.25 3.97 -9.99
C ILE A 272 0.82 3.54 -9.64
N VAL A 273 0.22 4.20 -8.67
CA VAL A 273 -1.15 3.89 -8.26
C VAL A 273 -1.89 5.16 -7.87
N ASP A 274 -3.18 5.21 -8.18
CA ASP A 274 -4.09 6.25 -7.72
C ASP A 274 -5.09 5.68 -6.71
N ILE A 275 -5.42 6.49 -5.71
CA ILE A 275 -6.47 6.21 -4.73
C ILE A 275 -7.54 7.28 -4.76
N ARG A 276 -8.79 6.88 -4.50
CA ARG A 276 -9.89 7.82 -4.33
C ARG A 276 -9.76 8.56 -3.00
N PRO A 277 -9.85 9.90 -2.97
CA PRO A 277 -9.65 10.66 -1.74
C PRO A 277 -10.70 10.44 -0.66
N ASP A 278 -11.93 10.11 -1.07
CA ASP A 278 -13.12 9.92 -0.24
C ASP A 278 -13.24 8.49 0.29
N THR A 279 -13.07 7.48 -0.58
CA THR A 279 -13.23 6.07 -0.18
C THR A 279 -11.91 5.38 0.19
N HIS A 280 -10.77 6.00 -0.15
CA HIS A 280 -9.44 5.41 -0.03
C HIS A 280 -9.26 4.10 -0.82
N GLU A 281 -10.16 3.83 -1.76
CA GLU A 281 -10.07 2.69 -2.66
C GLU A 281 -8.94 2.91 -3.67
N VAL A 282 -8.15 1.86 -3.87
CA VAL A 282 -7.20 1.78 -4.98
C VAL A 282 -7.99 1.68 -6.28
N CYS A 283 -7.76 2.59 -7.22
CA CYS A 283 -8.40 2.52 -8.53
C CYS A 283 -7.65 1.54 -9.43
N PHE A 284 -6.41 1.86 -9.82
CA PHE A 284 -5.64 0.99 -10.70
C PHE A 284 -4.12 1.11 -10.49
N PRO A 285 -3.44 0.02 -10.10
CA PRO A 285 -1.98 -0.02 -10.08
C PRO A 285 -1.44 -0.24 -11.50
N MET A 286 -0.67 0.70 -12.02
CA MET A 286 0.01 0.62 -13.31
C MET A 286 1.47 0.25 -13.09
N LEU A 287 1.83 -0.97 -13.50
CA LEU A 287 3.15 -1.53 -13.33
C LEU A 287 4.16 -0.84 -14.25
N VAL A 288 5.38 -0.69 -13.74
CA VAL A 288 6.54 -0.30 -14.53
C VAL A 288 7.02 -1.53 -15.29
N ASP A 289 6.68 -1.60 -16.57
CA ASP A 289 7.03 -2.68 -17.49
C ASP A 289 7.86 -2.14 -18.67
N ARG A 290 8.06 -2.97 -19.70
CA ARG A 290 8.85 -2.60 -20.89
C ARG A 290 8.19 -1.60 -21.81
N GLY A 291 6.87 -1.52 -21.77
CA GLY A 291 6.11 -0.49 -22.46
C GLY A 291 6.05 0.80 -21.65
N PHE A 292 6.66 0.85 -20.45
CA PHE A 292 6.54 2.00 -19.57
C PHE A 292 7.24 3.22 -20.17
N GLN A 293 6.45 4.21 -20.57
CA GLN A 293 6.93 5.43 -21.20
C GLN A 293 6.23 6.63 -20.60
N VAL A 294 6.97 7.73 -20.47
CA VAL A 294 6.46 9.01 -19.98
C VAL A 294 6.79 10.09 -21.00
N SER A 295 5.78 10.88 -21.38
CA SER A 295 5.94 12.02 -22.26
C SER A 295 5.02 13.17 -21.85
N THR A 296 5.44 14.40 -22.13
CA THR A 296 4.61 15.59 -21.91
C THR A 296 3.73 15.81 -23.13
N VAL A 297 2.42 15.94 -22.93
CA VAL A 297 1.46 16.22 -24.02
C VAL A 297 1.38 17.72 -24.29
N ASN A 298 1.31 18.51 -23.21
CA ASN A 298 1.34 19.97 -23.21
C ASN A 298 1.84 20.44 -21.84
N ASP A 299 1.95 21.75 -21.64
CA ASP A 299 2.53 22.35 -20.43
C ASP A 299 1.95 21.84 -19.10
N ASN A 300 0.72 21.31 -19.09
CA ASN A 300 0.06 20.85 -17.86
C ASN A 300 -0.33 19.36 -17.89
N ASN A 301 -0.07 18.62 -18.96
CA ASN A 301 -0.52 17.25 -19.11
C ASN A 301 0.64 16.28 -19.35
N ILE A 302 0.69 15.21 -18.56
CA ILE A 302 1.65 14.12 -18.66
C ILE A 302 0.95 12.88 -19.20
N LYS A 303 1.49 12.29 -20.25
CA LYS A 303 1.08 10.97 -20.75
C LYS A 303 2.02 9.91 -20.18
N ILE A 304 1.44 8.87 -19.60
CA ILE A 304 2.11 7.70 -19.07
C ILE A 304 1.50 6.49 -19.77
N SER A 305 2.31 5.64 -20.38
CA SER A 305 1.85 4.40 -21.01
C SER A 305 2.63 3.22 -20.48
N ASN A 306 2.02 2.02 -20.50
CA ASN A 306 2.66 0.73 -20.26
C ASN A 306 2.06 -0.31 -21.22
N LEU A 307 2.37 -1.60 -21.07
CA LEU A 307 1.82 -2.64 -21.96
C LEU A 307 0.29 -2.79 -21.86
N GLN A 308 -0.33 -2.31 -20.79
CA GLN A 308 -1.76 -2.49 -20.52
C GLN A 308 -2.61 -1.26 -20.84
N ARG A 309 -2.08 -0.04 -20.63
CA ARG A 309 -2.87 1.19 -20.78
C ARG A 309 -2.02 2.43 -21.06
N THR A 310 -2.70 3.47 -21.56
CA THR A 310 -2.24 4.85 -21.52
C THR A 310 -3.11 5.66 -20.56
N LEU A 311 -2.46 6.46 -19.73
CA LEU A 311 -3.04 7.37 -18.77
C LEU A 311 -2.53 8.78 -19.07
N VAL A 312 -3.44 9.75 -19.21
CA VAL A 312 -3.08 11.17 -19.30
C VAL A 312 -3.50 11.87 -18.01
N ILE A 313 -2.52 12.44 -17.30
CA ILE A 313 -2.70 13.12 -16.03
C ILE A 313 -2.55 14.63 -16.24
N LYS A 314 -3.49 15.40 -15.70
CA LYS A 314 -3.48 16.85 -15.65
C LYS A 314 -2.92 17.35 -14.31
N CYS A 315 -1.88 18.17 -14.41
CA CYS A 315 -1.25 18.86 -13.31
C CYS A 315 -1.91 20.23 -13.07
N ARG A 316 -1.77 20.77 -11.85
CA ARG A 316 -2.32 22.09 -11.50
C ARG A 316 -1.55 23.22 -12.17
N THR A 317 -0.23 23.07 -12.29
CA THR A 317 0.68 24.05 -12.88
C THR A 317 1.72 23.39 -13.76
N THR A 318 2.36 24.17 -14.64
CA THR A 318 3.47 23.72 -15.48
C THR A 318 4.69 23.29 -14.66
N TYR A 319 4.90 23.95 -13.52
CA TYR A 319 5.95 23.57 -12.58
C TYR A 319 5.68 22.17 -12.00
N ASP A 320 4.45 21.92 -11.54
CA ASP A 320 4.06 20.59 -11.04
C ASP A 320 4.24 19.52 -12.13
N CYS A 321 3.82 19.84 -13.37
CA CYS A 321 3.97 18.95 -14.52
C CYS A 321 5.44 18.54 -14.74
N ASN A 322 6.34 19.51 -14.70
CA ASN A 322 7.78 19.27 -14.84
C ASN A 322 8.33 18.43 -13.69
N GLU A 323 7.98 18.74 -12.43
CA GLU A 323 8.46 17.95 -11.29
C GLU A 323 7.96 16.51 -11.34
N TRP A 324 6.67 16.29 -11.58
CA TRP A 324 6.10 14.94 -11.71
C TRP A 324 6.72 14.15 -12.87
N THR A 325 6.97 14.82 -14.00
CA THR A 325 7.66 14.19 -15.15
C THR A 325 9.07 13.75 -14.76
N GLN A 326 9.84 14.59 -14.07
CA GLN A 326 11.18 14.24 -13.62
C GLN A 326 11.18 13.07 -12.63
N ASP A 327 10.25 13.04 -11.67
CA ASP A 327 10.14 11.92 -10.74
C ASP A 327 9.77 10.59 -11.42
N LEU A 328 8.95 10.63 -12.47
CA LEU A 328 8.64 9.47 -13.29
C LEU A 328 9.81 9.01 -14.16
N LEU A 329 10.61 9.93 -14.71
CA LEU A 329 11.83 9.59 -15.44
C LEU A 329 12.89 8.98 -14.51
N ASN A 330 13.03 9.52 -13.30
CA ASN A 330 13.90 8.94 -12.26
C ASN A 330 13.43 7.53 -11.85
N LEU A 331 12.12 7.29 -11.81
CA LEU A 331 11.57 5.94 -11.60
C LEU A 331 12.01 4.99 -12.72
N ILE A 332 11.91 5.40 -13.98
CA ILE A 332 12.35 4.57 -15.12
C ILE A 332 13.84 4.20 -14.99
N GLU A 333 14.69 5.16 -14.68
CA GLU A 333 16.14 4.95 -14.53
C GLU A 333 16.47 3.97 -13.40
N GLN A 334 15.71 4.00 -12.31
CA GLN A 334 15.93 3.12 -11.16
C GLN A 334 15.26 1.75 -11.32
N ALA A 335 14.16 1.66 -12.06
CA ALA A 335 13.45 0.44 -12.38
C ALA A 335 14.06 -0.30 -13.60
N ASN A 336 15.37 -0.17 -13.80
CA ASN A 336 16.09 -0.78 -14.92
C ASN A 336 15.83 -2.28 -15.06
N ASP A 337 15.64 -3.01 -13.96
CA ASP A 337 15.31 -4.44 -14.01
C ASP A 337 14.03 -4.76 -14.80
N PHE A 338 13.10 -3.81 -14.91
CA PHE A 338 11.82 -3.97 -15.59
C PHE A 338 11.72 -3.17 -16.90
N VAL A 339 12.35 -2.00 -16.97
CA VAL A 339 12.26 -1.07 -18.12
C VAL A 339 13.42 -1.21 -19.10
N SER A 340 14.55 -1.82 -18.71
CA SER A 340 15.80 -1.70 -19.48
C SER A 340 15.60 -1.93 -20.97
N THR A 341 16.00 -0.92 -21.75
CA THR A 341 16.03 -0.95 -23.21
C THR A 341 17.07 -1.92 -23.75
N LYS A 342 18.02 -2.37 -22.90
CA LYS A 342 18.82 -3.56 -23.18
C LYS A 342 17.89 -4.76 -23.04
N GLN A 343 17.33 -5.18 -24.17
CA GLN A 343 16.49 -6.38 -24.28
C GLN A 343 17.08 -7.47 -23.39
N SER A 344 16.36 -7.85 -22.34
CA SER A 344 16.78 -9.01 -21.57
C SER A 344 16.84 -10.22 -22.49
N ARG A 345 17.70 -11.18 -22.16
CA ARG A 345 17.91 -12.39 -22.96
C ARG A 345 16.56 -13.01 -23.36
N PHE A 346 16.42 -13.34 -24.65
CA PHE A 346 15.21 -13.91 -25.25
C PHE A 346 13.96 -13.02 -25.23
N ASN A 347 14.10 -11.70 -25.09
CA ASN A 347 12.98 -10.78 -24.91
C ASN A 347 12.08 -11.14 -23.71
N SER A 348 12.56 -11.93 -22.74
CA SER A 348 11.85 -12.26 -21.49
C SER A 348 11.67 -11.02 -20.65
N TYR A 349 10.50 -10.74 -20.06
CA TYR A 349 10.24 -9.53 -19.26
C TYR A 349 11.23 -9.28 -18.11
N ALA A 350 11.81 -10.35 -17.54
CA ALA A 350 12.76 -10.30 -16.43
C ALA A 350 14.23 -10.36 -16.89
N SER A 351 15.10 -9.63 -16.19
CA SER A 351 16.55 -9.69 -16.36
C SER A 351 17.15 -11.01 -15.83
N VAL A 352 18.35 -11.36 -16.31
CA VAL A 352 19.06 -12.55 -15.80
C VAL A 352 19.50 -12.29 -14.36
N ARG A 353 19.13 -13.19 -13.44
CA ARG A 353 19.55 -13.16 -12.04
C ARG A 353 20.64 -14.22 -11.82
N GLU A 354 21.85 -13.78 -11.51
CA GLU A 354 22.96 -14.67 -11.19
C GLU A 354 22.89 -15.14 -9.73
N ASN A 355 23.58 -16.25 -9.43
CA ASN A 355 23.72 -16.80 -8.07
C ASN A 355 22.38 -17.04 -7.34
N GLN A 356 21.33 -17.43 -8.07
CA GLN A 356 20.06 -17.81 -7.48
C GLN A 356 20.07 -19.27 -7.05
N LEU A 357 19.48 -19.55 -5.89
CA LEU A 357 19.19 -20.92 -5.46
C LEU A 357 18.04 -21.45 -6.31
N ALA A 358 18.30 -22.52 -7.06
CA ALA A 358 17.31 -23.20 -7.87
C ALA A 358 17.34 -24.69 -7.54
N TYR A 359 16.15 -25.28 -7.46
CA TYR A 359 15.97 -26.70 -7.21
C TYR A 359 15.00 -27.27 -8.25
N TRP A 360 15.20 -28.51 -8.65
CA TRP A 360 14.32 -29.20 -9.61
C TRP A 360 13.62 -30.38 -8.93
N PHE A 361 12.39 -30.65 -9.35
CA PHE A 361 11.62 -31.79 -8.87
C PHE A 361 11.32 -32.72 -10.03
N ILE A 362 11.47 -34.02 -9.80
CA ILE A 362 10.95 -35.06 -10.68
C ILE A 362 9.69 -35.62 -9.99
N ASN A 363 8.60 -35.68 -10.75
CA ASN A 363 7.27 -36.16 -10.37
C ASN A 363 6.55 -35.32 -9.29
N GLY A 364 5.27 -35.61 -9.09
CA GLY A 364 4.40 -34.83 -8.20
C GLY A 364 4.66 -35.03 -6.71
N LYS A 365 5.15 -36.20 -6.28
CA LYS A 365 5.33 -36.51 -4.85
C LYS A 365 6.29 -35.54 -4.16
N SER A 366 7.49 -35.36 -4.73
CA SER A 366 8.52 -34.48 -4.17
C SER A 366 8.11 -33.01 -4.27
N TYR A 367 7.57 -32.61 -5.42
CA TYR A 367 7.05 -31.27 -5.67
C TYR A 367 5.93 -30.87 -4.70
N MET A 368 4.86 -31.66 -4.58
CA MET A 368 3.71 -31.34 -3.74
C MET A 368 4.07 -31.33 -2.25
N LYS A 369 4.98 -32.23 -1.81
CA LYS A 369 5.52 -32.20 -0.44
C LYS A 369 6.28 -30.91 -0.15
N ALA A 370 7.11 -30.44 -1.10
CA ALA A 370 7.85 -29.19 -0.96
C ALA A 370 6.91 -27.96 -0.94
N VAL A 371 5.90 -27.94 -1.82
CA VAL A 371 4.85 -26.90 -1.82
C VAL A 371 4.11 -26.87 -0.48
N ALA A 372 3.68 -28.03 0.04
CA ALA A 372 3.00 -28.11 1.34
C ALA A 372 3.84 -27.54 2.48
N LYS A 373 5.13 -27.91 2.55
CA LYS A 373 6.06 -27.38 3.55
C LYS A 373 6.22 -25.85 3.44
N ALA A 374 6.43 -25.33 2.23
CA ALA A 374 6.61 -23.89 2.01
C ALA A 374 5.33 -23.09 2.32
N LEU A 375 4.14 -23.61 2.01
CA LEU A 375 2.87 -22.98 2.37
C LEU A 375 2.73 -22.85 3.89
N LEU A 376 3.11 -23.88 4.65
CA LEU A 376 3.04 -23.86 6.12
C LEU A 376 4.00 -22.85 6.76
N THR A 377 5.02 -22.39 6.05
CA THR A 377 5.94 -21.35 6.53
C THR A 377 5.55 -19.93 6.13
N ALA A 378 4.57 -19.76 5.23
CA ALA A 378 4.12 -18.46 4.72
C ALA A 378 3.74 -17.48 5.84
N LYS A 379 4.04 -16.20 5.63
CA LYS A 379 3.80 -15.12 6.61
C LYS A 379 2.92 -14.00 6.10
N ASP A 380 3.05 -13.66 4.82
CA ASP A 380 2.48 -12.45 4.27
C ASP A 380 1.49 -12.78 3.16
N GLU A 381 1.97 -13.45 2.10
CA GLU A 381 1.25 -13.61 0.85
C GLU A 381 1.56 -14.94 0.16
N VAL A 382 0.53 -15.55 -0.40
CA VAL A 382 0.65 -16.72 -1.27
C VAL A 382 -0.06 -16.41 -2.57
N PHE A 383 0.63 -16.56 -3.69
CA PHE A 383 0.06 -16.46 -5.03
C PHE A 383 0.03 -17.85 -5.67
N ILE A 384 -1.12 -18.23 -6.21
CA ILE A 384 -1.29 -19.51 -6.92
C ILE A 384 -1.88 -19.24 -8.30
N THR A 385 -1.26 -19.79 -9.33
CA THR A 385 -1.84 -19.89 -10.68
C THR A 385 -1.93 -21.35 -11.04
N ASP A 386 -3.08 -21.77 -11.57
CA ASP A 386 -3.29 -23.13 -12.04
C ASP A 386 -4.25 -23.13 -13.23
N TRP A 387 -3.98 -24.00 -14.20
CA TRP A 387 -4.94 -24.29 -15.24
C TRP A 387 -6.11 -25.08 -14.65
N TRP A 388 -5.80 -26.04 -13.76
CA TRP A 388 -6.78 -26.79 -12.99
C TRP A 388 -6.31 -27.00 -11.55
N LEU A 389 -7.14 -26.65 -10.57
CA LEU A 389 -6.84 -26.83 -9.14
C LEU A 389 -7.95 -27.64 -8.47
N SER A 390 -7.56 -28.71 -7.76
CA SER A 390 -8.47 -29.54 -6.95
C SER A 390 -8.29 -29.20 -5.46
N PRO A 391 -9.24 -28.50 -4.81
CA PRO A 391 -9.08 -28.03 -3.44
C PRO A 391 -8.79 -29.15 -2.44
N GLU A 392 -9.40 -30.31 -2.62
CA GLU A 392 -9.32 -31.44 -1.69
C GLU A 392 -8.10 -32.36 -1.97
N LEU A 393 -7.17 -31.93 -2.83
CA LEU A 393 -5.94 -32.66 -3.11
C LEU A 393 -5.07 -32.78 -1.85
N LEU A 394 -4.74 -34.01 -1.46
CA LEU A 394 -3.77 -34.31 -0.42
C LEU A 394 -2.33 -34.18 -0.97
N LEU A 395 -1.56 -33.22 -0.45
CA LEU A 395 -0.23 -32.87 -0.96
C LEU A 395 0.90 -33.78 -0.44
N ILE A 396 0.75 -34.33 0.75
CA ILE A 396 1.72 -35.25 1.37
C ILE A 396 1.07 -36.62 1.48
N ARG A 397 1.78 -37.68 1.04
CA ARG A 397 1.31 -39.08 1.10
C ARG A 397 2.48 -40.04 1.40
N PRO A 398 2.21 -41.23 1.96
CA PRO A 398 0.92 -41.69 2.48
C PRO A 398 0.59 -41.02 3.82
N THR A 399 -0.66 -40.61 3.99
CA THR A 399 -1.23 -40.19 5.29
C THR A 399 -2.74 -40.08 5.14
N ASP A 400 -3.47 -40.36 6.21
CA ASP A 400 -4.91 -40.06 6.31
C ASP A 400 -5.15 -38.69 6.98
N ASP A 401 -4.07 -37.97 7.31
CA ASP A 401 -4.13 -36.65 7.90
C ASP A 401 -4.60 -35.60 6.90
N GLU A 402 -5.91 -35.32 6.94
CA GLU A 402 -6.56 -34.30 6.14
C GLU A 402 -6.01 -32.88 6.36
N THR A 403 -5.22 -32.63 7.40
CA THR A 403 -4.59 -31.32 7.60
C THR A 403 -3.58 -30.97 6.51
N TYR A 404 -3.12 -31.96 5.74
CA TYR A 404 -2.26 -31.79 4.55
C TYR A 404 -3.04 -31.66 3.23
N ARG A 405 -4.38 -31.61 3.26
CA ARG A 405 -5.16 -31.24 2.08
C ARG A 405 -4.96 -29.76 1.76
N LEU A 406 -4.88 -29.44 0.48
CA LEU A 406 -4.59 -28.08 0.00
C LEU A 406 -5.57 -27.05 0.58
N ASP A 407 -6.87 -27.31 0.51
CA ASP A 407 -7.92 -26.45 1.06
C ASP A 407 -7.76 -26.19 2.57
N ASN A 408 -7.38 -27.21 3.33
CA ASN A 408 -7.16 -27.11 4.78
C ASN A 408 -5.87 -26.34 5.12
N ILE A 409 -4.78 -26.54 4.37
CA ILE A 409 -3.54 -25.76 4.53
C ILE A 409 -3.84 -24.27 4.25
N LEU A 410 -4.47 -23.97 3.11
CA LEU A 410 -4.78 -22.60 2.71
C LEU A 410 -5.73 -21.91 3.69
N GLY A 411 -6.75 -22.62 4.18
CA GLY A 411 -7.65 -22.11 5.23
C GLY A 411 -6.90 -21.75 6.50
N ARG A 412 -6.02 -22.64 7.00
CA ARG A 412 -5.22 -22.41 8.21
C ARG A 412 -4.29 -21.21 8.09
N ILE A 413 -3.52 -21.10 7.01
CA ILE A 413 -2.58 -19.99 6.85
C ILE A 413 -3.35 -18.67 6.66
N ALA A 414 -4.50 -18.70 5.98
CA ALA A 414 -5.35 -17.54 5.82
C ALA A 414 -5.92 -17.08 7.16
N ASP A 415 -6.41 -18.00 7.99
CA ASP A 415 -6.89 -17.67 9.33
C ASP A 415 -5.75 -17.20 10.26
N ALA A 416 -4.51 -17.61 9.99
CA ALA A 416 -3.31 -17.08 10.66
C ALA A 416 -2.89 -15.67 10.17
N GLY A 417 -3.48 -15.15 9.09
CA GLY A 417 -3.23 -13.79 8.59
C GLY A 417 -2.58 -13.69 7.21
N VAL A 418 -2.24 -14.83 6.58
CA VAL A 418 -1.64 -14.87 5.23
C VAL A 418 -2.70 -14.55 4.17
N ARG A 419 -2.37 -13.69 3.21
CA ARG A 419 -3.27 -13.39 2.09
C ARG A 419 -3.02 -14.37 0.96
N VAL A 420 -4.05 -15.12 0.57
CA VAL A 420 -3.95 -16.10 -0.50
C VAL A 420 -4.69 -15.58 -1.72
N TYR A 421 -3.97 -15.39 -2.82
CA TYR A 421 -4.54 -14.97 -4.10
C TYR A 421 -4.39 -16.09 -5.11
N VAL A 422 -5.51 -16.52 -5.68
CA VAL A 422 -5.54 -17.62 -6.64
C VAL A 422 -6.10 -17.12 -7.97
N MET A 423 -5.37 -17.35 -9.06
CA MET A 423 -5.84 -17.12 -10.42
C MET A 423 -6.07 -18.47 -11.10
N LEU A 424 -7.32 -18.73 -11.49
CA LEU A 424 -7.71 -19.95 -12.18
C LEU A 424 -8.06 -19.65 -13.63
N PHE A 425 -7.74 -20.58 -14.52
CA PHE A 425 -8.33 -20.59 -15.85
C PHE A 425 -9.86 -20.76 -15.73
N LYS A 426 -10.61 -19.83 -16.32
CA LYS A 426 -12.05 -19.94 -16.48
C LYS A 426 -12.32 -20.77 -17.73
N GLU A 427 -12.69 -22.02 -17.55
CA GLU A 427 -12.99 -22.96 -18.61
C GLU A 427 -14.30 -22.65 -19.34
N ILE A 428 -14.45 -23.21 -20.54
CA ILE A 428 -15.74 -23.34 -21.22
C ILE A 428 -16.38 -24.63 -20.69
N SER A 429 -17.36 -24.49 -19.80
CA SER A 429 -17.85 -25.59 -18.97
C SER A 429 -18.44 -26.79 -19.72
N PHE A 430 -18.91 -26.62 -20.97
CA PHE A 430 -19.35 -27.74 -21.82
C PHE A 430 -18.20 -28.46 -22.53
N ALA A 431 -17.03 -27.83 -22.67
CA ALA A 431 -15.89 -28.37 -23.40
C ALA A 431 -14.81 -28.96 -22.46
N VAL A 432 -14.65 -28.41 -21.26
CA VAL A 432 -13.63 -28.85 -20.30
C VAL A 432 -14.23 -28.92 -18.90
N ALA A 433 -14.04 -30.06 -18.23
CA ALA A 433 -14.63 -30.36 -16.93
C ALA A 433 -13.71 -29.98 -15.74
N LEU A 434 -13.18 -28.75 -15.72
CA LEU A 434 -12.29 -28.29 -14.63
C LEU A 434 -13.06 -27.87 -13.38
N ASN A 435 -14.27 -27.36 -13.58
CA ASN A 435 -15.15 -26.84 -12.53
C ASN A 435 -14.50 -25.74 -11.68
N SER A 436 -13.86 -24.75 -12.33
CA SER A 436 -13.13 -23.67 -11.63
C SER A 436 -14.03 -22.85 -10.71
N LEU A 437 -15.34 -22.80 -10.99
CA LEU A 437 -16.32 -22.14 -10.11
C LEU A 437 -16.48 -22.87 -8.78
N TYR A 438 -16.52 -24.21 -8.79
CA TYR A 438 -16.52 -25.01 -7.57
C TYR A 438 -15.26 -24.72 -6.75
N THR A 439 -14.09 -24.84 -7.38
CA THR A 439 -12.79 -24.56 -6.75
C THR A 439 -12.77 -23.18 -6.10
N LYS A 440 -13.22 -22.15 -6.83
CA LYS A 440 -13.34 -20.78 -6.30
C LYS A 440 -14.23 -20.72 -5.04
N LYS A 441 -15.42 -21.34 -5.09
CA LYS A 441 -16.37 -21.32 -3.96
C LYS A 441 -15.78 -22.05 -2.74
N THR A 442 -15.19 -23.22 -2.95
CA THR A 442 -14.57 -24.02 -1.89
C THR A 442 -13.41 -23.29 -1.22
N LEU A 443 -12.49 -22.72 -2.00
CA LEU A 443 -11.33 -22.03 -1.42
C LEU A 443 -11.74 -20.75 -0.67
N VAL A 444 -12.68 -19.96 -1.21
CA VAL A 444 -13.14 -18.75 -0.53
C VAL A 444 -13.86 -19.08 0.78
N SER A 445 -14.61 -20.19 0.86
CA SER A 445 -15.31 -20.57 2.09
C SER A 445 -14.39 -21.08 3.20
N LYS A 446 -13.13 -21.42 2.89
CA LYS A 446 -12.15 -21.89 3.88
C LYS A 446 -11.53 -20.79 4.74
N SER A 447 -11.69 -19.52 4.38
CA SER A 447 -11.15 -18.40 5.16
C SER A 447 -12.24 -17.68 5.93
N THR A 448 -12.19 -17.77 7.26
CA THR A 448 -13.14 -17.08 8.15
C THR A 448 -12.96 -15.56 8.10
N LYS A 449 -11.74 -15.10 7.81
CA LYS A 449 -11.35 -13.68 7.70
C LYS A 449 -11.45 -13.11 6.29
N GLY A 450 -11.81 -13.93 5.30
CA GLY A 450 -11.93 -13.52 3.90
C GLY A 450 -10.58 -13.17 3.23
N PHE A 451 -9.48 -13.76 3.70
CA PHE A 451 -8.12 -13.55 3.18
C PHE A 451 -7.75 -14.47 2.01
N ILE A 452 -8.62 -15.41 1.64
CA ILE A 452 -8.53 -16.14 0.38
C ILE A 452 -9.35 -15.41 -0.69
N LYS A 453 -8.69 -14.98 -1.77
CA LYS A 453 -9.30 -14.32 -2.93
C LYS A 453 -9.02 -15.13 -4.18
N VAL A 454 -10.08 -15.47 -4.92
CA VAL A 454 -9.96 -16.26 -6.15
C VAL A 454 -10.56 -15.49 -7.33
N ILE A 455 -9.74 -15.27 -8.36
CA ILE A 455 -10.16 -14.75 -9.65
C ILE A 455 -10.19 -15.89 -10.68
N ARG A 456 -11.07 -15.75 -11.67
CA ARG A 456 -11.15 -16.68 -12.80
C ARG A 456 -11.12 -15.85 -14.07
N HIS A 457 -10.31 -16.23 -15.04
CA HIS A 457 -10.15 -15.50 -16.30
C HIS A 457 -9.86 -16.50 -17.45
N PRO A 458 -10.31 -16.25 -18.69
CA PRO A 458 -11.04 -15.08 -19.19
C PRO A 458 -12.55 -15.14 -18.99
N ASP A 459 -13.16 -13.98 -18.75
CA ASP A 459 -14.58 -13.78 -19.08
C ASP A 459 -14.68 -13.67 -20.61
N ARG A 460 -15.42 -14.59 -21.23
CA ARG A 460 -15.54 -14.64 -22.69
C ARG A 460 -16.74 -13.83 -23.13
N ASN A 461 -16.49 -12.74 -23.82
CA ASN A 461 -17.47 -12.10 -24.69
C ASN A 461 -17.22 -12.56 -26.13
N THR A 462 -18.29 -12.69 -26.92
CA THR A 462 -18.25 -13.18 -28.30
C THR A 462 -17.45 -12.28 -29.26
N THR A 463 -17.08 -11.07 -28.84
CA THR A 463 -16.37 -10.05 -29.61
C THR A 463 -14.85 -10.05 -29.44
N ASP A 464 -14.32 -10.68 -28.39
CA ASP A 464 -12.95 -10.37 -27.91
C ASP A 464 -11.90 -11.37 -28.42
N GLY A 465 -12.27 -12.33 -29.28
CA GLY A 465 -11.33 -13.29 -29.89
C GLY A 465 -10.69 -14.32 -28.94
N VAL A 466 -10.84 -14.17 -27.62
CA VAL A 466 -10.30 -15.10 -26.59
C VAL A 466 -11.20 -16.33 -26.41
N LEU A 467 -11.41 -17.08 -27.49
CA LEU A 467 -12.17 -18.33 -27.46
C LEU A 467 -11.28 -19.54 -27.12
N LEU A 468 -10.06 -19.58 -27.68
CA LEU A 468 -9.23 -20.79 -27.69
C LEU A 468 -8.08 -20.78 -26.67
N TRP A 469 -7.67 -19.61 -26.19
CA TRP A 469 -6.52 -19.47 -25.31
C TRP A 469 -6.86 -19.73 -23.84
N SER A 470 -5.85 -20.10 -23.06
CA SER A 470 -5.98 -20.39 -21.63
C SER A 470 -4.79 -19.86 -20.84
N HIS A 471 -5.03 -19.53 -19.58
CA HIS A 471 -3.97 -19.38 -18.57
C HIS A 471 -3.47 -20.77 -18.22
N HIS A 472 -2.22 -21.07 -18.55
CA HIS A 472 -1.69 -22.43 -18.46
C HIS A 472 -0.49 -22.55 -17.52
N GLU A 473 0.01 -21.44 -17.00
CA GLU A 473 1.11 -21.36 -16.05
C GLU A 473 0.72 -21.94 -14.70
N LYS A 474 1.57 -22.84 -14.17
CA LYS A 474 1.42 -23.42 -12.83
C LYS A 474 2.48 -22.83 -11.92
N MET A 475 2.04 -22.04 -10.96
CA MET A 475 2.96 -21.35 -10.06
C MET A 475 2.40 -21.31 -8.65
N VAL A 476 3.29 -21.49 -7.66
CA VAL A 476 3.02 -21.18 -6.26
C VAL A 476 4.13 -20.27 -5.77
N VAL A 477 3.80 -19.04 -5.39
CA VAL A 477 4.75 -18.05 -4.89
C VAL A 477 4.43 -17.75 -3.43
N ILE A 478 5.42 -17.92 -2.56
CA ILE A 478 5.31 -17.70 -1.11
C ILE A 478 6.13 -16.47 -0.75
N ASP A 479 5.46 -15.49 -0.13
CA ASP A 479 6.00 -14.24 0.39
C ASP A 479 6.87 -13.46 -0.61
N GLN A 480 6.65 -13.67 -1.92
CA GLN A 480 7.44 -13.12 -3.02
C GLN A 480 8.94 -13.46 -2.93
N LYS A 481 9.29 -14.56 -2.25
CA LYS A 481 10.67 -15.02 -2.02
C LYS A 481 10.93 -16.41 -2.59
N ILE A 482 9.94 -17.29 -2.50
CA ILE A 482 10.03 -18.67 -2.99
C ILE A 482 9.00 -18.84 -4.08
N ALA A 483 9.42 -19.33 -5.24
CA ALA A 483 8.53 -19.62 -6.36
C ALA A 483 8.72 -21.06 -6.82
N PHE A 484 7.61 -21.79 -6.88
CA PHE A 484 7.49 -23.07 -7.55
C PHE A 484 6.94 -22.79 -8.95
N VAL A 485 7.64 -23.25 -9.99
CA VAL A 485 7.25 -23.06 -11.39
C VAL A 485 7.49 -24.36 -12.15
N GLY A 486 6.51 -24.81 -12.94
CA GLY A 486 6.68 -26.04 -13.72
C GLY A 486 5.42 -26.49 -14.46
N GLY A 487 5.36 -27.79 -14.75
CA GLY A 487 4.25 -28.42 -15.47
C GLY A 487 3.20 -29.11 -14.59
N ILE A 488 3.35 -29.06 -13.27
CA ILE A 488 2.52 -29.83 -12.33
C ILE A 488 1.46 -28.91 -11.71
N ASP A 489 0.22 -29.04 -12.18
CA ASP A 489 -0.93 -28.38 -11.53
C ASP A 489 -1.22 -29.01 -10.15
N LEU A 490 -1.77 -28.23 -9.21
CA LEU A 490 -2.26 -28.73 -7.92
C LEU A 490 -3.65 -29.39 -8.06
N CYS A 491 -3.73 -30.45 -8.85
CA CYS A 491 -4.97 -31.19 -9.08
C CYS A 491 -4.80 -32.71 -9.10
N TYR A 492 -5.93 -33.41 -9.20
CA TYR A 492 -5.97 -34.87 -9.25
C TYR A 492 -5.16 -35.44 -10.44
N GLY A 493 -4.60 -36.64 -10.23
CA GLY A 493 -3.81 -37.37 -11.23
C GLY A 493 -2.39 -36.85 -11.43
N ARG A 494 -1.95 -35.80 -10.71
CA ARG A 494 -0.58 -35.25 -10.84
C ARG A 494 0.39 -35.75 -9.78
N TRP A 495 -0.12 -36.29 -8.67
CA TRP A 495 0.71 -36.89 -7.64
C TRP A 495 1.17 -38.27 -8.12
N ASP A 496 2.48 -38.45 -8.25
CA ASP A 496 3.11 -39.72 -8.58
C ASP A 496 4.55 -39.73 -8.03
N ASP A 497 5.14 -40.92 -7.89
CA ASP A 497 6.51 -41.14 -7.48
C ASP A 497 7.33 -41.81 -8.58
N GLU A 498 8.57 -42.23 -8.29
CA GLU A 498 9.41 -42.89 -9.29
C GLU A 498 8.89 -44.26 -9.75
N TYR A 499 7.91 -44.83 -9.04
CA TYR A 499 7.38 -46.16 -9.34
C TYR A 499 6.23 -46.15 -10.36
N MET A 500 5.62 -44.98 -10.66
CA MET A 500 4.59 -44.79 -11.71
C MET A 500 3.46 -45.83 -11.65
N ARG A 501 2.81 -45.94 -10.48
CA ARG A 501 1.88 -47.05 -10.16
C ARG A 501 0.43 -46.80 -10.52
#